data_AF-A0A7T0BVZ6-F1
#
_entry.id   AF-A0A7T0BVZ6-F1
#
_cell.length_a   1.000
_cell.length_b   1.000
_cell.length_c   1.000
_cell.angle_alpha   90.00
_cell.angle_beta   90.00
_cell.angle_gamma   90.00
#
_symmetry.space_group_name_H-M   'P 1'
#
loop_
_entity.id
_entity.type
_entity.pdbx_description
1 polymer ?
#
loop_
_entity_poly.entity_id
_entity_poly.type
_entity_poly.pdbx_seq_one_letter_code
_entity_poly.pdbx_strand_id
1 'polypeptide(L)' 'MKSFLVAMAGLVSLIYLVNPGAGIIEIIPDNMPIIGNLDEGTAAAVLLAALRYYGVDLTGFLRKGIKEPDEKDSPENDRK' A
#
# COMPACT_ATOMS: atom_id res chain seq x y z
N MET A 1 -2.97 -21.10 5.88
CA MET A 1 -3.45 -20.87 4.49
C MET A 1 -3.49 -19.40 4.12
N LYS A 2 -4.22 -18.55 4.86
CA LYS A 2 -4.33 -17.10 4.56
C LYS A 2 -2.98 -16.38 4.45
N SER A 3 -2.07 -16.63 5.38
CA SER A 3 -0.73 -16.02 5.34
C SER A 3 0.03 -16.41 4.07
N PHE A 4 0.01 -17.68 3.66
CA PHE A 4 0.69 -18.12 2.43
C PHE A 4 0.15 -17.41 1.18
N LEU A 5 -1.17 -17.20 1.09
CA LEU A 5 -1.78 -16.45 -0.02
C LEU A 5 -1.35 -14.99 -0.05
N VAL A 6 -1.21 -14.35 1.13
CA VAL A 6 -0.74 -12.96 1.23
C VAL A 6 0.73 -12.85 0.80
N ALA A 7 1.58 -13.80 1.20
CA ALA A 7 2.97 -13.87 0.71
C ALA A 7 3.02 -14.01 -0.81
N MET A 8 2.22 -14.90 -1.39
CA MET A 8 2.16 -15.09 -2.84
C MET A 8 1.69 -13.83 -3.56
N ALA A 9 0.63 -13.18 -3.07
CA ALA A 9 0.13 -11.93 -3.65
C ALA A 9 1.18 -10.80 -3.60
N GLY A 10 1.90 -10.68 -2.48
CA GLY A 10 3.00 -9.72 -2.35
C GLY A 10 4.15 -10.03 -3.31
N LEU A 11 4.54 -11.30 -3.43
CA LEU A 11 5.63 -11.72 -4.33
C LEU A 11 5.28 -11.45 -5.80
N VAL A 12 4.06 -11.78 -6.23
CA VAL A 12 3.59 -11.50 -7.60
C VAL A 12 3.57 -10.00 -7.86
N SER A 13 3.07 -9.20 -6.91
CA SER A 13 3.04 -7.74 -7.04
C SER A 13 4.44 -7.15 -7.14
N LEU A 14 5.40 -7.67 -6.37
CA LEU A 14 6.81 -7.25 -6.44
C LEU A 14 7.42 -7.57 -7.80
N ILE A 15 7.23 -8.80 -8.31
CA ILE A 15 7.76 -9.20 -9.62
C ILE A 15 7.15 -8.34 -10.73
N TYR A 16 5.85 -8.06 -10.65
CA TYR A 16 5.13 -7.22 -11.60
C TYR A 16 5.68 -5.78 -11.61
N LEU A 17 5.83 -5.16 -10.43
CA LEU A 17 6.35 -3.80 -10.28
C LEU A 17 7.82 -3.63 -10.67
N VAL A 18 8.64 -4.67 -10.46
CA VAL A 18 10.03 -4.66 -10.94
C VAL A 18 10.07 -4.65 -12.48
N ASN A 19 8.96 -5.00 -13.14
CA ASN A 19 8.77 -4.98 -14.58
C ASN A 19 10.00 -5.54 -15.31
N PRO A 20 10.36 -6.82 -15.08
CA PRO A 20 11.57 -7.42 -15.68
C PRO A 20 11.51 -7.48 -17.21
N GLY A 21 10.33 -7.27 -17.80
CA GLY A 21 10.12 -7.17 -19.25
C GLY A 21 10.29 -5.77 -19.84
N ALA A 22 10.50 -4.72 -19.02
CA ALA A 22 10.71 -3.34 -19.44
C ALA A 22 9.69 -2.82 -20.48
N GLY A 23 8.42 -3.19 -20.35
CA GLY A 23 7.36 -2.78 -21.30
C GLY A 23 7.37 -3.52 -22.65
N ILE A 24 8.21 -4.55 -22.84
CA ILE A 24 8.27 -5.34 -24.09
C ILE A 24 7.08 -6.31 -24.23
N ILE A 25 6.40 -6.63 -23.11
CA ILE A 25 5.27 -7.57 -23.06
C ILE A 25 4.04 -6.84 -22.49
N GLU A 26 3.59 -5.79 -23.17
CA GLU A 26 2.38 -5.05 -22.80
C GLU A 26 1.15 -5.66 -23.50
N ILE A 27 0.24 -6.24 -22.71
CA ILE A 27 -1.06 -6.76 -23.21
C ILE A 27 -2.08 -5.63 -23.40
N ILE A 28 -1.88 -4.49 -22.73
CA ILE A 28 -2.72 -3.29 -22.78
C ILE A 28 -1.86 -2.10 -23.24
N PRO A 29 -2.32 -1.28 -24.20
CA PRO A 29 -1.59 -0.11 -24.66
C PRO A 29 -1.45 0.94 -23.54
N ASP A 30 -0.23 1.09 -23.02
CA ASP A 30 0.13 1.85 -21.82
C ASP A 30 0.28 3.38 -22.06
N ASN A 31 -0.09 3.84 -23.25
CA ASN A 31 0.09 5.21 -23.75
C ASN A 31 -1.12 6.13 -23.53
N MET A 32 -2.11 5.72 -22.72
CA MET A 32 -3.18 6.61 -22.27
C MET A 32 -2.80 7.28 -20.93
N PRO A 33 -2.59 8.61 -20.89
CA PRO A 33 -1.95 9.34 -19.79
C PRO A 33 -2.71 9.38 -18.45
N ILE A 34 -3.68 8.50 -18.21
CA ILE A 34 -4.49 8.41 -16.98
C ILE A 34 -4.79 6.95 -16.59
N ILE A 35 -4.87 6.04 -17.58
CA ILE A 35 -5.38 4.67 -17.40
C ILE A 35 -4.24 3.64 -17.47
N GLY A 36 -3.14 3.95 -18.14
CA GLY A 36 -2.01 3.04 -18.40
C GLY A 36 -1.47 2.37 -17.13
N ASN A 37 -1.04 3.16 -16.14
CA ASN A 37 -0.34 2.64 -14.94
C ASN A 37 -1.27 2.32 -13.74
N LEU A 38 -2.57 2.14 -13.97
CA LEU A 38 -3.51 1.88 -12.86
C LEU A 38 -3.28 0.50 -12.24
N ASP A 39 -2.90 -0.47 -13.06
CA ASP A 39 -2.51 -1.80 -12.63
C ASP A 39 -1.20 -1.78 -11.82
N GLU A 40 -0.21 -0.99 -12.22
CA GLU A 40 1.00 -0.74 -11.41
C GLU A 40 0.67 -0.13 -10.05
N GLY A 41 -0.19 0.89 -10.02
CA GLY A 41 -0.67 1.48 -8.76
C GLY A 41 -1.41 0.46 -7.88
N THR A 42 -2.17 -0.44 -8.50
CA THR A 42 -2.85 -1.54 -7.80
C THR A 42 -1.84 -2.55 -7.24
N ALA A 43 -0.82 -2.93 -8.02
CA ALA A 43 0.25 -3.81 -7.58
C ALA A 43 1.04 -3.20 -6.41
N ALA A 44 1.29 -1.88 -6.43
CA ALA A 44 1.91 -1.17 -5.32
C ALA A 44 1.04 -1.19 -4.06
N ALA A 45 -0.26 -0.93 -4.18
CA ALA A 45 -1.18 -1.01 -3.05
C ALA A 45 -1.24 -2.43 -2.45
N VAL A 46 -1.30 -3.47 -3.29
CA VAL A 46 -1.31 -4.87 -2.85
C VAL A 46 0.01 -5.25 -2.17
N LEU A 47 1.15 -4.84 -2.72
CA LEU A 47 2.47 -5.07 -2.12
C LEU A 47 2.59 -4.43 -0.74
N LEU A 48 2.20 -3.16 -0.61
CA LEU A 48 2.21 -2.44 0.68
C LEU A 48 1.26 -3.10 1.70
N ALA A 49 0.08 -3.52 1.28
CA ALA A 49 -0.86 -4.24 2.14
C ALA A 49 -0.31 -5.60 2.59
N ALA A 50 0.35 -6.34 1.69
CA ALA A 50 0.99 -7.61 2.02
C ALA A 50 2.14 -7.43 3.01
N LEU A 51 3.01 -6.42 2.82
CA LEU A 51 4.08 -6.10 3.76
C LEU A 51 3.53 -5.72 5.15
N ARG A 52 2.47 -4.90 5.18
CA ARG A 52 1.80 -4.50 6.42
C ARG A 52 1.18 -5.70 7.15
N TYR A 53 0.66 -6.69 6.42
CA TYR A 53 0.15 -7.93 7.01
C TYR A 53 1.24 -8.69 7.80
N TYR A 54 2.51 -8.58 7.40
CA TYR A 54 3.66 -9.16 8.11
C TYR A 54 4.32 -8.22 9.13
N GLY A 55 3.72 -7.05 9.39
CA GLY A 55 4.25 -6.07 10.35
C GLY A 55 5.26 -5.08 9.77
N VAL A 56 5.46 -5.07 8.45
CA VAL A 56 6.32 -4.10 7.76
C VAL A 56 5.45 -2.98 7.19
N ASP A 57 5.35 -1.86 7.92
CA ASP A 57 4.61 -0.69 7.45
C ASP A 57 5.54 0.33 6.78
N LEU A 58 5.67 0.20 5.45
CA LEU A 58 6.40 1.18 4.65
C LEU A 58 5.63 2.50 4.47
N THR A 59 4.35 2.59 4.83
CA THR A 59 3.58 3.84 4.71
C THR A 59 3.72 4.77 5.93
N GLY A 60 4.41 4.31 6.99
CA GLY A 60 4.58 5.09 8.21
C GLY A 60 5.24 6.45 8.01
N PHE A 61 6.13 6.59 7.02
CA PHE A 61 6.76 7.87 6.70
C PHE A 61 5.81 8.86 5.99
N LEU A 62 4.79 8.37 5.27
CA LEU A 62 3.72 9.21 4.68
C LEU A 62 2.77 9.73 5.76
N ARG A 63 2.48 8.90 6.77
CA ARG A 63 1.48 9.20 7.81
C ARG A 63 1.94 10.26 8.81
N LYS A 64 3.25 10.51 8.94
CA LYS A 64 3.83 11.45 9.92
C LYS A 64 3.33 12.90 9.78
N GLY A 65 2.67 13.26 8.67
CA GLY A 65 2.05 14.57 8.45
C GLY A 65 0.59 14.71 8.94
N ILE A 66 -0.10 13.61 9.26
CA ILE A 66 -1.48 13.65 9.77
C ILE A 66 -1.45 13.36 11.27
N LYS A 67 -1.37 14.43 12.09
CA LYS A 67 -1.63 14.33 13.52
C LYS A 67 -3.09 13.93 13.70
N GLU A 68 -3.32 12.78 14.34
CA GLU A 68 -4.65 12.46 14.88
C GLU A 68 -4.99 13.54 15.93
N PRO A 69 -6.22 14.08 15.94
CA PRO A 69 -6.61 15.02 16.99
C PRO A 69 -6.58 14.27 18.33
N ASP A 70 -5.73 14.72 19.24
CA ASP A 70 -5.61 14.18 20.60
C ASP A 70 -6.99 14.21 21.28
N GLU A 71 -7.54 13.02 21.52
CA GLU A 71 -8.74 12.81 22.34
C GLU A 71 -8.36 12.92 23.82
N LYS A 72 -8.00 14.13 24.25
CA LYS A 72 -7.80 14.48 25.66
C LYS A 72 -8.32 15.89 25.94
N ASP A 73 -9.63 16.06 25.83
CA ASP A 73 -10.33 17.19 26.43
C ASP A 73 -11.70 16.72 26.96
N SER A 74 -11.68 15.75 27.88
CA SER A 74 -12.82 15.51 28.77
C SER A 74 -12.61 16.32 30.04
N PRO A 75 -13.41 17.38 30.29
CA PRO A 75 -13.38 18.12 31.54
C PRO A 75 -14.20 17.34 32.57
N GLU A 76 -13.63 16.27 33.11
CA GLU A 76 -14.27 15.52 34.19
C GLU A 76 -13.24 15.17 35.27
N ASN A 77 -12.82 16.15 36.07
CA ASN A 77 -12.55 15.93 37.51
C ASN A 77 -12.27 17.19 38.38
N ASP A 78 -12.89 18.34 38.14
CA ASP A 78 -12.73 19.52 39.04
C ASP A 78 -13.91 19.67 40.02
N ARG A 79 -14.40 18.54 40.55
CA ARG A 79 -15.30 18.52 41.72
C ARG A 79 -14.84 17.44 42.70
N LYS A 80 -13.80 17.75 43.47
CA LYS A 80 -13.52 17.12 44.76
C LYS A 80 -13.33 18.19 45.82
#